data_AF-A0A1G1Y030-F1
#
_entry.id   AF-A0A1G1Y030-F1
#
_cell.length_a   1.000
_cell.length_b   1.000
_cell.length_c   1.000
_cell.angle_alpha   90.00
_cell.angle_beta   90.00
_cell.angle_gamma   90.00
#
_symmetry.space_group_name_H-M   'P 1'
#
loop_
_entity.id
_entity.type
_entity.pdbx_description
1 polymer ?
#
loop_
_entity_poly.entity_id
_entity_poly.type
_entity_poly.pdbx_seq_one_letter_code
_entity_poly.pdbx_strand_id
1 'polypeptide(L)'
;MVGCTKQTAAPTPGALNQNQAPSASNAVAIEGFVFTPQTLTVKIGTTVTWTNNHTAPHQIKSATFNSSLLTKGQSFTFTFNEVGTYDYVCAIHSNMKGKIIVN
;
A
#
# COMPACT_ATOMS: atom_id res chain seq x y z
N MET A 1 18.32 -40.38 41.82
CA MET A 1 18.38 -39.99 40.40
C MET A 1 17.23 -39.01 40.18
N VAL A 2 17.43 -37.70 40.35
CA VAL A 2 17.99 -36.69 39.41
C VAL A 2 17.19 -36.55 38.11
N GLY A 3 16.70 -35.32 37.88
CA GLY A 3 16.30 -34.76 36.58
C GLY A 3 14.80 -34.40 36.50
N CYS A 4 14.35 -33.26 35.96
CA CYS A 4 14.99 -32.01 35.55
C CYS A 4 13.87 -30.95 35.41
N THR A 5 14.28 -29.70 35.33
CA THR A 5 13.55 -28.43 35.43
C THR A 5 12.55 -28.06 34.32
N LYS A 6 11.62 -27.15 34.68
CA LYS A 6 11.10 -25.95 33.97
C LYS A 6 10.73 -26.07 32.47
N GLN A 7 9.56 -25.54 32.07
CA GLN A 7 9.43 -24.23 31.38
C GLN A 7 8.00 -24.03 30.83
N THR A 8 7.40 -22.89 31.17
CA THR A 8 6.16 -22.36 30.59
C THR A 8 6.42 -21.84 29.18
N ALA A 9 5.66 -22.30 28.20
CA ALA A 9 5.62 -21.74 26.85
C ALA A 9 4.29 -21.00 26.64
N ALA A 10 4.39 -19.77 26.13
CA ALA A 10 3.28 -18.91 25.75
C ALA A 10 2.42 -19.56 24.65
N PRO A 11 1.11 -19.27 24.58
CA PRO A 11 0.34 -19.66 23.42
C PRO A 11 0.80 -18.81 22.23
N THR A 12 1.28 -19.46 21.18
CA THR A 12 1.26 -18.91 19.82
C THR A 12 -0.19 -18.81 19.39
N PRO A 13 -0.61 -17.69 18.77
CA PRO A 13 -1.57 -17.83 17.69
C PRO A 13 -0.91 -17.47 16.36
N GLY A 14 -0.40 -18.51 15.69
CA GLY A 14 -0.38 -18.53 14.25
C GLY A 14 -1.82 -18.71 13.80
N ALA A 15 -2.48 -17.60 13.47
CA ALA A 15 -3.71 -17.61 12.70
C ALA A 15 -3.56 -16.55 11.61
N LEU A 16 -3.23 -17.00 10.40
CA LEU A 16 -3.56 -16.26 9.18
C LEU A 16 -5.08 -16.25 9.07
N ASN A 17 -5.72 -15.37 9.84
CA ASN A 17 -7.15 -15.14 9.72
C ASN A 17 -7.39 -14.23 8.53
N GLN A 18 -7.32 -14.81 7.32
CA GLN A 18 -7.86 -14.18 6.13
C GLN A 18 -9.38 -14.25 6.21
N ASN A 19 -9.96 -13.36 7.00
CA ASN A 19 -11.39 -13.05 6.95
C ASN A 19 -11.66 -11.59 7.33
N GLN A 20 -10.78 -10.69 6.90
CA GLN A 20 -11.12 -9.27 6.85
C GLN A 20 -11.94 -9.01 5.59
N ALA A 21 -13.24 -8.76 5.79
CA ALA A 21 -13.98 -7.89 4.88
C ALA A 21 -13.10 -6.68 4.52
N PRO A 22 -13.11 -6.19 3.27
CA PRO A 22 -12.26 -5.07 2.89
C PRO A 22 -12.68 -3.84 3.71
N SER A 23 -12.02 -3.62 4.86
CA SER A 23 -11.77 -2.28 5.36
C SER A 23 -11.16 -1.56 4.18
N ALA A 24 -11.86 -0.57 3.63
CA ALA A 24 -11.34 0.23 2.51
C ALA A 24 -9.96 0.74 2.92
N SER A 25 -8.92 0.02 2.48
CA SER A 25 -7.57 0.30 2.90
C SER A 25 -7.15 1.55 2.14
N ASN A 26 -6.51 2.49 2.84
CA ASN A 26 -5.91 3.66 2.22
C ASN A 26 -4.63 3.23 1.46
N ALA A 27 -4.77 2.24 0.59
CA ALA A 27 -3.69 1.51 -0.02
C ALA A 27 -3.97 1.28 -1.51
N VAL A 28 -2.90 1.34 -2.30
CA VAL A 28 -2.90 1.07 -3.73
C VAL A 28 -1.82 0.05 -4.03
N ALA A 29 -2.21 -1.11 -4.53
CA ALA A 29 -1.27 -2.11 -5.02
C ALA A 29 -0.85 -1.80 -6.46
N ILE A 30 0.40 -2.08 -6.80
CA ILE A 30 0.89 -2.07 -8.17
C ILE A 30 1.16 -3.52 -8.57
N GLU A 31 0.37 -4.05 -9.51
CA GLU A 31 0.47 -5.41 -10.02
C GLU A 31 0.08 -5.41 -11.50
N GLY A 32 0.74 -6.23 -12.32
CA GLY A 32 0.40 -6.37 -13.74
C GLY A 32 0.33 -5.04 -14.53
N PHE A 33 1.20 -4.07 -14.22
CA PHE A 33 1.16 -2.71 -14.79
C PHE A 33 -0.15 -1.94 -14.54
N VAL A 34 -0.80 -2.18 -13.40
CA VAL A 34 -2.04 -1.50 -13.00
C VAL A 34 -1.95 -1.01 -11.55
N PHE A 35 -2.51 0.18 -11.28
CA PHE A 35 -2.78 0.64 -9.93
C PHE A 35 -4.14 0.10 -9.46
N THR A 36 -4.17 -0.61 -8.33
CA THR A 36 -5.39 -1.23 -7.78
C THR A 36 -5.66 -0.75 -6.35
N PRO A 37 -6.78 -0.07 -6.07
CA PRO A 37 -7.78 0.35 -7.05
C PRO A 37 -7.24 1.49 -7.94
N GLN A 38 -7.80 1.62 -9.15
CA GLN A 38 -7.40 2.70 -10.07
C GLN A 38 -7.91 4.06 -9.59
N THR A 39 -9.05 4.09 -8.90
CA THR A 39 -9.56 5.28 -8.18
C THR A 39 -9.75 4.92 -6.72
N LEU A 40 -9.17 5.71 -5.82
CA LEU A 40 -9.34 5.58 -4.37
C LEU A 40 -9.91 6.89 -3.82
N THR A 41 -11.01 6.80 -3.07
CA THR A 41 -11.60 7.96 -2.36
C THR A 41 -11.24 7.89 -0.89
N VAL A 42 -10.70 8.98 -0.34
CA VAL A 42 -10.26 9.10 1.06
C VAL A 42 -10.72 10.42 1.65
N LYS A 43 -10.71 10.53 2.98
CA LYS A 43 -10.97 11.81 3.66
C LYS A 43 -9.72 12.69 3.67
N ILE A 44 -9.89 14.01 3.74
CA ILE A 44 -8.79 14.93 4.07
C ILE A 44 -8.01 14.48 5.33
N GLY A 45 -6.69 14.65 5.30
CA GLY A 45 -5.76 14.18 6.32
C GLY A 45 -5.34 12.71 6.17
N THR A 46 -5.85 11.99 5.17
CA THR A 46 -5.53 10.57 4.98
C THR A 46 -4.15 10.38 4.36
N THR A 47 -3.35 9.48 4.95
CA THR A 47 -2.15 8.92 4.32
C THR A 47 -2.51 7.73 3.45
N VAL A 48 -2.17 7.80 2.16
CA VAL A 48 -2.30 6.69 1.21
C VAL A 48 -0.93 6.03 1.02
N THR A 49 -0.92 4.70 0.94
CA THR A 49 0.28 3.89 0.70
C THR A 49 0.19 3.18 -0.65
N TRP A 50 1.18 3.38 -1.52
CA TRP A 50 1.37 2.57 -2.72
C TRP A 50 2.39 1.48 -2.44
N THR A 51 2.15 0.25 -2.88
CA THR A 51 3.10 -0.87 -2.74
C THR A 51 3.30 -1.55 -4.09
N ASN A 52 4.57 -1.70 -4.49
CA ASN A 52 4.91 -2.43 -5.71
C ASN A 52 4.95 -3.94 -5.46
N ASN A 53 3.93 -4.67 -5.87
CA ASN A 53 3.92 -6.14 -5.83
C ASN A 53 4.45 -6.77 -7.13
N HIS A 54 4.51 -5.97 -8.19
CA HIS A 54 5.01 -6.34 -9.50
C HIS A 54 6.54 -6.47 -9.53
N THR A 55 7.06 -7.29 -10.44
CA THR A 55 8.50 -7.48 -10.63
C THR A 55 9.19 -6.32 -11.32
N ALA A 56 8.50 -5.61 -12.22
CA ALA A 56 9.03 -4.41 -12.84
C ALA A 56 9.06 -3.23 -11.85
N PRO A 57 10.06 -2.33 -11.92
CA PRO A 57 10.07 -1.13 -11.11
C PRO A 57 8.97 -0.15 -11.56
N HIS A 58 8.51 0.69 -10.64
CA HIS A 58 7.51 1.72 -10.90
C HIS A 58 7.81 3.01 -10.15
N GLN A 59 7.39 4.15 -10.68
CA GLN A 59 7.55 5.44 -10.01
C GLN A 59 6.22 6.19 -10.08
N ILE A 60 5.63 6.48 -8.91
CA ILE A 60 4.36 7.19 -8.82
C ILE A 60 4.63 8.69 -8.96
N LYS A 61 3.97 9.34 -9.93
CA LYS A 61 4.13 10.77 -10.18
C LYS A 61 2.79 11.45 -10.43
N SER A 62 2.54 12.54 -9.71
CA SER A 62 1.44 13.46 -9.91
C SER A 62 1.97 14.90 -10.05
N ALA A 63 1.07 15.88 -10.08
CA ALA A 63 1.44 17.30 -10.02
C ALA A 63 2.00 17.72 -8.64
N THR A 64 1.61 17.04 -7.56
CA THR A 64 1.90 17.47 -6.17
C THR A 64 2.77 16.50 -5.39
N PHE A 65 2.97 15.27 -5.91
CA PHE A 65 3.81 14.27 -5.27
C PHE A 65 4.57 13.43 -6.30
N ASN A 66 5.74 12.95 -5.91
CA ASN A 66 6.58 12.10 -6.73
C ASN A 66 7.37 11.14 -5.83
N SER A 67 7.27 9.85 -6.10
CA SER A 67 8.05 8.84 -5.39
C SER A 67 9.46 8.72 -5.98
N SER A 68 10.35 8.03 -5.25
CA SER A 68 11.51 7.39 -5.86
C SER A 68 11.06 6.22 -6.75
N LEU A 69 11.99 5.61 -7.48
CA LEU A 69 11.75 4.33 -8.13
C LEU A 69 11.48 3.25 -7.07
N LEU A 70 10.35 2.57 -7.17
CA LEU A 70 9.95 1.46 -6.30
C LEU A 70 10.23 0.13 -7.00
N THR A 71 11.11 -0.66 -6.42
CA THR A 71 11.28 -2.08 -6.79
C THR A 71 10.29 -2.97 -6.04
N LYS A 72 10.23 -4.26 -6.40
CA LYS A 72 9.28 -5.20 -5.79
C LYS A 72 9.38 -5.20 -4.26
N GLY A 73 8.24 -5.11 -3.59
CA GLY A 73 8.07 -5.07 -2.15
C GLY A 73 8.26 -3.68 -1.52
N GLN A 74 8.69 -2.66 -2.28
CA GLN A 74 8.84 -1.30 -1.76
C GLN A 74 7.53 -0.52 -1.82
N SER A 75 7.44 0.46 -0.93
CA SER A 75 6.27 1.31 -0.79
C SER A 75 6.60 2.80 -0.81
N PHE A 76 5.60 3.59 -1.19
CA PHE A 76 5.59 5.04 -1.11
C PHE A 76 4.35 5.50 -0.35
N THR A 77 4.45 6.56 0.45
CA THR A 77 3.32 7.13 1.18
C THR A 77 3.17 8.62 0.91
N PHE A 78 1.92 9.09 0.91
CA PHE A 78 1.62 10.52 0.81
C PHE A 78 0.37 10.87 1.61
N THR A 79 0.42 11.96 2.37
CA THR A 79 -0.72 12.47 3.16
C THR A 79 -1.42 13.59 2.40
N PHE A 80 -2.72 13.41 2.16
CA PHE A 80 -3.54 14.37 1.45
C PHE A 80 -4.21 15.34 2.42
N ASN A 81 -3.66 16.56 2.54
CA ASN A 81 -4.15 17.58 3.48
C ASN A 81 -5.07 18.63 2.84
N GLU A 82 -5.44 18.44 1.57
CA GLU A 82 -6.32 19.34 0.83
C GLU A 82 -7.39 18.52 0.12
N VAL A 83 -8.62 19.03 0.06
CA VAL A 83 -9.72 18.41 -0.69
C VAL A 83 -9.47 18.59 -2.18
N GLY A 84 -9.83 17.59 -2.98
CA GLY A 84 -9.64 17.67 -4.42
C GLY A 84 -9.49 16.32 -5.11
N THR A 85 -9.16 16.38 -6.40
CA THR A 85 -8.85 15.21 -7.22
C THR A 85 -7.40 15.26 -7.64
N TYR A 86 -6.68 14.17 -7.40
CA TYR A 86 -5.26 14.03 -7.68
C TYR A 86 -5.06 12.92 -8.71
N ASP A 87 -4.88 13.30 -9.96
CA ASP A 87 -4.48 12.38 -11.03
C ASP A 87 -2.98 12.10 -10.97
N TYR A 88 -2.62 10.84 -11.19
CA TYR A 88 -1.23 10.40 -11.17
C TYR A 88 -0.96 9.29 -12.19
N VAL A 89 0.30 9.11 -12.53
CA VAL A 89 0.78 8.13 -13.51
C VAL A 89 2.00 7.36 -12.98
N CYS A 90 2.36 6.27 -13.66
CA CYS A 90 3.71 5.73 -13.54
C CYS A 90 4.66 6.49 -14.49
N ALA A 91 5.71 7.13 -13.96
CA ALA A 91 6.60 7.99 -14.75
C ALA A 91 7.39 7.24 -15.83
N ILE A 92 7.63 5.94 -15.64
CA ILE A 92 8.36 5.07 -16.58
C ILE A 92 7.44 4.19 -17.42
N HIS A 93 6.13 4.18 -17.14
CA HIS A 93 5.10 3.46 -17.88
C HIS A 93 3.85 4.34 -18.00
N SER A 94 3.84 5.28 -18.95
CA SER A 94 2.83 6.34 -19.07
C SER A 94 1.38 5.87 -19.26
N ASN A 95 1.17 4.61 -19.63
CA ASN A 95 -0.16 3.99 -19.74
C ASN A 95 -0.79 3.68 -18.37
N MET A 96 0.00 3.59 -17.30
CA MET A 96 -0.51 3.36 -15.96
C MET A 96 -1.01 4.68 -15.37
N LYS A 97 -2.31 4.75 -15.07
CA LYS A 97 -2.97 5.94 -14.53
C LYS A 97 -3.77 5.59 -13.30
N GLY A 98 -3.79 6.47 -12.32
CA GLY A 98 -4.63 6.35 -11.14
C GLY A 98 -5.15 7.71 -10.69
N LYS A 99 -6.11 7.69 -9.78
CA LYS A 99 -6.78 8.87 -9.25
C LYS A 99 -7.01 8.72 -7.74
N ILE A 100 -6.68 9.75 -6.96
CA ILE A 100 -7.14 9.89 -5.58
C ILE A 100 -8.20 10.99 -5.53
N ILE A 101 -9.34 10.72 -4.91
CA ILE A 101 -10.37 11.71 -4.60
C ILE A 101 -10.33 11.96 -3.10
N VAL A 102 -10.21 13.22 -2.69
CA VAL A 102 -10.15 13.62 -1.29
C VAL A 102 -11.39 14.45 -0.96
N ASN A 103 -12.18 13.96 0.00
CA ASN A 103 -13.43 14.59 0.46
C ASN A 103 -13.43 14.98 1.94
#